data_AF-A0A482ZA31-F1
#
_entry.id   AF-A0A482ZA31-F1
#
_cell.length_a   1.000
_cell.length_b   1.000
_cell.length_c   1.000
_cell.angle_alpha   90.00
_cell.angle_beta   90.00
_cell.angle_gamma   90.00
#
_symmetry.space_group_name_H-M   'P 1'
#
loop_
_entity.id
_entity.type
_entity.pdbx_description
1 polymer ?
#
loop_
_entity_poly.entity_id
_entity_poly.type
_entity_poly.pdbx_seq_one_letter_code
_entity_poly.pdbx_strand_id
1 'polypeptide(L)' 'MKMSILFFMFCLTLHFGLSAATEMQKGERGCNTIGEKCGSDKPCCYGFQCSPIWDACIYSTPSRR' A
#
# COMPACT_ATOMS: atom_id res chain seq x y z
N MET A 1 -2.39 6.59 -40.76
CA MET A 1 -2.05 7.32 -39.52
C MET A 1 -3.29 7.54 -38.64
N LYS A 2 -3.96 6.47 -38.19
CA LYS A 2 -5.19 6.52 -37.35
C LYS A 2 -5.05 5.64 -36.10
N MET A 3 -4.35 4.51 -36.24
CA MET A 3 -4.07 3.59 -35.14
C MET A 3 -3.18 4.19 -34.05
N SER A 4 -2.25 5.09 -34.39
CA SER A 4 -1.30 5.67 -33.42
C SER A 4 -2.00 6.43 -32.30
N ILE A 5 -3.07 7.18 -32.61
CA ILE A 5 -3.79 8.01 -31.63
C ILE A 5 -4.47 7.15 -30.56
N LEU A 6 -5.00 5.98 -30.95
CA LEU A 6 -5.66 5.06 -30.02
C LEU A 6 -4.64 4.44 -29.05
N PHE A 7 -3.45 4.11 -29.54
CA PHE A 7 -2.35 3.61 -28.70
C PHE A 7 -1.89 4.65 -27.68
N PHE A 8 -1.75 5.91 -28.08
CA PHE A 8 -1.37 6.98 -27.14
C PHE A 8 -2.42 7.18 -26.04
N MET A 9 -3.71 7.18 -26.39
CA MET A 9 -4.79 7.31 -25.40
C MET A 9 -4.81 6.15 -24.42
N PHE A 10 -4.61 4.91 -24.90
CA PHE A 10 -4.53 3.73 -24.03
C PHE A 10 -3.33 3.78 -23.09
N CYS A 11 -2.16 4.21 -23.56
CA CYS A 11 -0.99 4.37 -22.70
C CYS A 11 -1.20 5.43 -21.61
N LEU A 12 -1.88 6.54 -21.92
CA LEU A 12 -2.16 7.60 -20.98
C LEU A 12 -3.18 7.17 -19.90
N THR A 13 -4.24 6.45 -20.28
CA THR A 13 -5.21 5.93 -19.31
C THR A 13 -4.59 4.89 -18.39
N LEU A 14 -3.69 4.06 -18.90
CA LEU A 14 -2.96 3.08 -18.10
C LEU A 14 -2.04 3.76 -17.07
N HIS A 15 -1.30 4.80 -17.47
CA HIS A 15 -0.45 5.58 -16.56
C HIS A 15 -1.27 6.33 -15.51
N PHE A 16 -2.42 6.89 -15.89
CA PHE A 16 -3.30 7.59 -14.96
C PHE A 16 -3.93 6.63 -13.94
N GLY A 17 -4.33 5.43 -14.36
CA GLY A 17 -4.82 4.39 -13.44
C GLY A 17 -3.74 3.91 -12.46
N LEU A 18 -2.49 3.75 -12.92
CA LEU A 18 -1.37 3.37 -12.06
C LEU A 18 -1.00 4.50 -11.08
N SER A 19 -1.08 5.76 -11.52
CA SER A 19 -0.88 6.93 -10.67
C SER A 19 -1.99 7.06 -9.62
N ALA A 20 -3.26 6.84 -9.99
CA ALA A 20 -4.37 6.86 -9.05
C ALA A 20 -4.27 5.74 -8.01
N ALA A 21 -3.86 4.53 -8.41
CA ALA A 21 -3.63 3.41 -7.47
C ALA A 21 -2.48 3.69 -6.48
N THR A 22 -1.46 4.44 -6.91
CA THR A 22 -0.35 4.84 -6.03
C THR A 22 -0.66 6.07 -5.19
N GLU A 23 -1.58 6.94 -5.62
CA GLU A 23 -2.03 8.11 -4.85
C GLU A 23 -3.05 7.74 -3.75
N MET A 24 -3.83 6.68 -3.95
CA MET A 24 -4.74 6.13 -2.93
C MET A 24 -4.00 5.65 -1.68
N GLN A 25 -2.70 5.33 -1.77
CA GLN A 25 -1.90 4.90 -0.61
C GLN A 25 -1.31 6.08 0.19
N LYS A 26 -1.40 7.32 -0.35
CA LYS A 26 -0.76 8.50 0.26
C LYS A 26 -1.72 9.35 1.09
N GLY A 27 -3.03 9.11 0.97
CA GLY A 27 -4.09 9.99 1.48
C GLY A 27 -4.81 9.55 2.75
N GLU A 28 -4.73 8.29 3.17
CA GLU A 28 -5.44 7.84 4.38
C GLU A 28 -4.52 7.95 5.61
N ARG A 29 -4.96 8.73 6.60
CA ARG A 29 -4.43 8.73 7.97
C ARG A 29 -4.82 7.41 8.68
N GLY A 30 -4.43 6.30 8.07
CA GLY A 30 -4.68 4.95 8.52
C GLY A 30 -3.45 4.35 9.18
N CYS A 31 -3.72 3.42 10.09
CA CYS A 31 -2.76 2.51 10.67
C CYS A 31 -1.99 1.72 9.59
N ASN A 32 -0.84 1.17 9.96
CA ASN A 32 0.01 0.41 9.05
C ASN A 32 -0.53 -1.02 8.86
N THR A 33 -0.54 -1.47 7.62
CA THR A 33 -0.92 -2.81 7.18
C THR A 33 0.30 -3.74 7.11
N ILE A 34 0.09 -5.01 6.75
CA ILE A 34 1.16 -6.01 6.74
C ILE A 34 2.33 -5.63 5.84
N GLY A 35 3.56 -5.80 6.35
CA GLY A 35 4.80 -5.46 5.65
C GLY A 35 5.16 -3.97 5.67
N GLU A 36 4.26 -3.10 6.10
CA GLU A 36 4.58 -1.69 6.32
C GLU A 36 5.41 -1.52 7.60
N LYS A 37 6.36 -0.59 7.55
CA LYS A 37 7.28 -0.32 8.65
C LYS A 37 6.50 0.20 9.85
N CYS A 38 6.58 -0.49 10.99
CA CYS A 38 5.97 -0.04 12.23
C CYS A 38 6.92 0.89 12.99
N GLY A 39 6.37 1.88 13.68
CA GLY A 39 7.15 2.86 14.45
C GLY A 39 6.25 3.72 15.33
N SER A 40 6.87 4.64 16.08
CA SER A 40 6.14 5.54 17.00
C SER A 40 5.15 6.47 16.29
N ASP A 41 5.38 6.78 15.02
CA ASP A 41 4.55 7.69 14.23
C ASP A 41 3.22 7.07 13.78
N LYS A 42 3.15 5.75 13.56
CA LYS A 42 1.94 5.06 13.11
C LYS A 42 1.82 3.64 13.68
N PRO A 43 0.72 3.33 14.39
CA PRO A 43 0.47 1.97 14.88
C PRO A 43 0.08 1.04 13.74
N CYS A 44 0.29 -0.27 13.92
CA CYS A 44 -0.28 -1.29 13.04
C CYS A 44 -1.81 -1.35 13.18
N CYS A 45 -2.50 -1.72 12.12
CA CYS A 45 -3.94 -1.90 12.13
C CYS A 45 -4.38 -3.06 13.03
N TYR A 46 -5.65 -3.04 13.46
CA TYR A 46 -6.26 -4.11 14.24
C TYR A 46 -6.06 -5.47 13.55
N GLY A 47 -5.57 -6.47 14.29
CA GLY A 47 -5.22 -7.80 13.75
C GLY A 47 -3.77 -7.95 13.27
N PHE A 48 -2.96 -6.89 13.39
CA PHE A 48 -1.52 -6.92 13.12
C PHE A 48 -0.72 -6.47 14.35
N GLN A 49 0.49 -6.99 14.49
CA GLN A 49 1.44 -6.60 15.53
C GLN A 49 2.74 -6.12 14.90
N CYS A 50 3.40 -5.15 15.55
CA CYS A 50 4.74 -4.74 15.15
C CYS A 50 5.74 -5.83 15.51
N SER A 51 6.47 -6.37 14.53
CA SER A 51 7.53 -7.34 14.78
C SER A 51 8.83 -6.61 15.15
N PRO A 52 9.43 -6.88 16.32
CA PRO A 52 10.72 -6.28 16.69
C PRO A 52 11.91 -6.83 15.90
N ILE A 53 11.72 -7.91 15.13
CA ILE A 53 12.78 -8.52 14.30
C ILE A 53 12.84 -7.84 12.92
N TRP A 54 11.66 -7.48 12.38
CA TRP A 54 11.52 -6.99 11.01
C TRP A 54 11.17 -5.50 10.94
N ASP A 55 10.92 -4.86 12.09
CA ASP A 55 10.39 -3.50 12.22
C ASP A 55 9.18 -3.23 11.31
N ALA A 56 8.36 -4.26 11.11
CA ALA A 56 7.20 -4.23 10.22
C ALA A 56 5.97 -4.83 10.89
N CYS A 57 4.78 -4.41 10.45
CA CYS A 57 3.53 -5.01 10.87
C CYS A 57 3.41 -6.42 10.29
N ILE A 58 3.18 -7.41 11.14
CA ILE A 58 2.94 -8.81 10.78
C ILE A 58 1.58 -9.25 11.32
N TYR A 59 1.03 -10.35 10.81
CA TYR A 59 -0.16 -10.95 11.41
C TYR A 59 0.08 -11.18 12.91
N SER A 60 -0.88 -10.76 13.74
CA SER A 60 -0.86 -11.13 15.15
C SER A 60 -1.01 -12.65 15.23
N THR A 61 0.11 -13.36 15.40
CA THR A 61 0.05 -14.78 15.69
C THR A 61 -0.63 -14.93 17.06
N PRO A 62 -1.56 -15.86 17.23
CA PRO A 62 -2.10 -16.13 18.56
C PRO A 62 -0.91 -16.59 19.41
N SER A 63 -0.43 -15.69 20.25
CA SER A 63 0.57 -16.01 21.26
C SER A 63 -0.03 -17.12 22.11
N ARG A 64 0.51 -18.34 21.98
CA ARG A 64 0.32 -19.44 22.93
C ARG A 64 0.74 -18.87 24.29
N ARG A 65 -0.23 -18.40 25.06
CA ARG A 65 -0.09 -18.14 26.48
C ARG A 65 -0.48 -19.38 27.24
#